data_AF-A0A8H6S9B2-F1
#
_entry.id   AF-A0A8H6S9B2-F1
#
_cell.length_a   1.000
_cell.length_b   1.000
_cell.length_c   1.000
_cell.angle_alpha   90.00
_cell.angle_beta   90.00
_cell.angle_gamma   90.00
#
_symmetry.space_group_name_H-M   'P 1'
#
loop_
_entity.id
_entity.type
_entity.pdbx_description
1 polymer ?
#
loop_
_entity_poly.entity_id
_entity_poly.type
_entity_poly.pdbx_seq_one_letter_code
_entity_poly.pdbx_strand_id
1 'polypeptide(L)'
;MFWPAVVLWPGTWSTACFIPHRHTQTRHGHVALLARGSIYGAAFCLLLLPYMSDSLPYETIVRFIELARLIKPALSWYQPEHIMTPLAALPDNYHTFFMAAFDLSDSECRKAWTSLRERSWAYELDDTELLALRTKYLPVFLTHGIPREIEQGLYSFDSPHRSCKDEACAKRLYADPNASRSRDLSSASASRVPITVFTKEFGALPDFATSRKCTQCNTRYYHNYLVDKNWRHYYPGSSIDFMQVSGHFYMHRDVAELFASMKVNAWTSGTNCAKIYNESNKGHAIARFLPPDWPYNLQLDVEKVWDDMIADGIEGTGADEDEDVEIDEDGVCPDKPSVGNQKPKARFGRRRTHNEELCVMSCGVIVGRATFYGSEAPNGVRKFWKRLFPTQRSLPQVLWHDNNCRIVAMLRSQDDDYFKNCALPVDVFHFKCKHKESDIECGRYCNPYRYTQLRTKEGSWRFNSSAAEQTNAWFGGFQAIVQEMSAERYDFFLDEMIRRRNMAMVELSRQRGHNPHSIPRSALL
;
A
#
# COMPACT_ATOMS: atom_id res chain seq x y z
N MET A 1 22.54 4.21 29.21
CA MET A 1 23.53 4.04 28.12
C MET A 1 22.99 2.91 27.23
N PHE A 2 22.33 3.27 26.13
CA PHE A 2 21.64 2.32 25.26
C PHE A 2 22.67 1.60 24.38
N TRP A 3 22.71 0.28 24.45
CA TRP A 3 23.60 -0.58 23.68
C TRP A 3 22.83 -1.08 22.44
N PRO A 4 23.17 -0.65 21.22
CA PRO A 4 22.61 -1.27 20.01
C PRO A 4 23.35 -2.59 19.72
N ALA A 5 22.58 -3.67 19.55
CA ALA A 5 23.05 -4.98 19.14
C ALA A 5 22.35 -5.42 17.84
N VAL A 6 23.11 -6.00 16.92
CA VAL A 6 22.62 -6.45 15.61
C VAL A 6 23.03 -7.90 15.37
N VAL A 7 22.17 -8.67 14.74
CA VAL A 7 22.37 -10.08 14.41
C VAL A 7 22.35 -10.24 12.89
N LEU A 8 23.35 -10.94 12.35
CA LEU A 8 23.40 -11.46 10.99
C LEU A 8 23.29 -12.99 11.02
N TRP A 9 22.58 -13.56 10.04
CA TRP A 9 22.51 -15.01 9.90
C TRP A 9 22.23 -15.42 8.45
N PRO A 10 22.99 -16.39 7.89
CA PRO A 10 22.69 -17.04 6.62
C PRO A 10 21.67 -18.17 6.77
N GLY A 11 20.52 -18.04 6.11
CA GLY A 11 19.39 -18.97 6.27
C GLY A 11 19.75 -20.46 6.14
N THR A 12 19.63 -21.20 7.25
CA THR A 12 19.36 -22.64 7.26
C THR A 12 18.37 -22.97 8.39
N TRP A 13 17.27 -23.59 7.96
CA TRP A 13 16.02 -24.02 8.59
C TRP A 13 16.00 -24.50 10.05
N SER A 14 15.02 -24.02 10.82
CA SER A 14 14.17 -24.80 11.74
C SER A 14 12.93 -23.99 12.21
N THR A 15 11.81 -24.67 12.38
CA THR A 15 10.45 -24.14 12.65
C THR A 15 9.97 -24.53 14.06
N ALA A 16 9.13 -23.72 14.72
CA ALA A 16 8.19 -24.20 15.74
C ALA A 16 6.98 -23.25 15.92
N CYS A 17 5.83 -23.88 16.20
CA CYS A 17 4.45 -23.44 16.00
C CYS A 17 3.75 -22.77 17.20
N PHE A 18 2.60 -22.19 16.86
CA PHE A 18 1.49 -21.61 17.65
C PHE A 18 0.88 -22.49 18.76
N ILE A 19 0.29 -21.85 19.79
CA ILE A 19 -1.05 -22.19 20.36
C ILE A 19 -1.77 -20.87 20.78
N PRO A 20 -3.09 -20.71 20.50
CA PRO A 20 -3.87 -19.51 20.82
C PRO A 20 -4.68 -19.62 22.13
N HIS A 21 -5.07 -18.49 22.71
CA HIS A 21 -6.14 -18.45 23.72
C HIS A 21 -7.17 -17.34 23.43
N ARG A 22 -8.45 -17.70 23.61
CA ARG A 22 -9.66 -16.94 23.26
C ARG A 22 -10.07 -15.92 24.31
N HIS A 23 -10.56 -14.78 23.79
CA HIS A 23 -11.61 -13.87 24.23
C HIS A 23 -12.14 -13.93 25.67
N THR A 24 -12.28 -12.75 26.28
CA THR A 24 -13.58 -12.06 26.44
C THR A 24 -13.35 -10.55 26.65
N GLN A 25 -14.00 -9.69 25.86
CA GLN A 25 -14.23 -8.32 26.28
C GLN A 25 -15.58 -7.83 25.76
N THR A 26 -16.37 -7.36 26.70
CA THR A 26 -17.76 -6.94 26.61
C THR A 26 -17.91 -5.60 25.91
N ARG A 27 -18.92 -5.53 25.03
CA ARG A 27 -19.51 -4.31 24.48
C ARG A 27 -19.77 -3.28 25.58
N HIS A 28 -19.53 -1.99 25.32
CA HIS A 28 -20.44 -0.87 25.63
C HIS A 28 -19.91 0.41 24.97
N GLY A 29 -20.81 1.17 24.32
CA GLY A 29 -20.59 2.59 24.04
C GLY A 29 -20.47 2.99 22.57
N HIS A 30 -21.58 2.97 21.82
CA HIS A 30 -21.77 3.89 20.69
C HIS A 30 -23.26 4.27 20.58
N VAL A 31 -23.69 5.18 21.45
CA VAL A 31 -24.90 5.98 21.28
C VAL A 31 -24.44 7.43 21.17
N ALA A 32 -24.01 7.84 19.98
CA ALA A 32 -23.79 9.23 19.60
C ALA A 32 -23.47 9.33 18.09
N LEU A 33 -24.38 8.88 17.21
CA LEU A 33 -24.17 9.01 15.76
C LEU A 33 -25.48 9.09 14.95
N LEU A 34 -26.51 9.77 15.49
CA LEU A 34 -27.81 9.91 14.82
C LEU A 34 -28.30 11.36 14.65
N ALA A 35 -27.44 12.37 14.78
CA ALA A 35 -27.89 13.77 14.83
C ALA A 35 -27.40 14.68 13.68
N ARG A 36 -26.84 14.14 12.57
CA ARG A 36 -26.38 15.00 11.45
C ARG A 36 -26.75 14.58 10.03
N GLY A 37 -27.33 13.40 9.83
CA GLY A 37 -27.66 12.89 8.49
C GLY A 37 -29.15 13.02 8.12
N SER A 38 -29.40 13.63 6.95
CA SER A 38 -30.60 13.50 6.08
C SER A 38 -31.98 13.95 6.62
N ILE A 39 -32.39 13.57 7.83
CA ILE A 39 -33.81 13.59 8.24
C ILE A 39 -34.36 15.01 8.48
N TYR A 40 -33.58 15.91 9.08
CA TYR A 40 -34.03 17.29 9.35
C TYR A 40 -33.90 18.23 8.16
N GLY A 41 -33.11 17.87 7.13
CA GLY A 41 -32.91 18.71 5.95
C GLY A 41 -34.12 18.73 5.02
N ALA A 42 -34.82 17.60 4.90
CA ALA A 42 -35.95 17.44 3.98
C ALA A 42 -37.30 17.81 4.63
N ALA A 43 -37.49 17.59 5.93
CA ALA A 43 -38.64 18.14 6.67
C ALA A 43 -38.68 19.68 6.63
N PHE A 44 -37.52 20.35 6.60
CA PHE A 44 -37.42 21.79 6.43
C PHE A 44 -37.65 22.24 4.97
N CYS A 45 -37.39 21.38 3.97
CA CYS A 45 -37.70 21.68 2.56
C CYS A 45 -39.22 21.71 2.30
N LEU A 46 -39.99 20.86 2.99
CA LEU A 46 -41.47 20.90 2.94
C LEU A 46 -42.04 22.21 3.53
N LEU A 47 -41.33 22.83 4.49
CA LEU A 47 -41.72 24.13 5.07
C LEU A 47 -41.36 25.33 4.18
N LEU A 48 -40.39 25.20 3.26
CA LEU A 48 -39.91 26.30 2.41
C LEU A 48 -40.31 26.19 0.93
N LEU A 49 -40.80 25.04 0.47
CA LEU A 49 -41.24 24.81 -0.92
C LEU A 49 -42.61 24.12 -0.99
N PRO A 50 -43.69 24.72 -0.45
CA PRO A 50 -45.04 24.13 -0.47
C PRO A 50 -45.57 23.82 -1.88
N TYR A 51 -45.08 24.52 -2.91
CA TYR A 51 -45.46 24.25 -4.31
C TYR A 51 -44.88 22.94 -4.89
N MET A 52 -43.81 22.40 -4.31
CA MET A 52 -43.14 21.20 -4.84
C MET A 52 -43.74 19.91 -4.29
N SER A 53 -44.25 19.91 -3.05
CA SER A 53 -44.91 18.74 -2.45
C SER A 53 -46.15 18.28 -3.20
N ASP A 54 -46.80 19.18 -3.94
CA ASP A 54 -47.96 18.88 -4.78
C ASP A 54 -47.56 18.23 -6.12
N SER A 55 -46.27 18.34 -6.50
CA SER A 55 -45.76 17.90 -7.81
C SER A 55 -44.83 16.70 -7.78
N LEU A 56 -44.13 16.45 -6.66
CA LEU A 56 -43.19 15.34 -6.54
C LEU A 56 -43.30 14.65 -5.17
N PRO A 57 -43.26 13.30 -5.11
CA PRO A 57 -43.20 12.57 -3.85
C PRO A 57 -42.00 13.01 -3.00
N TYR A 58 -42.19 13.08 -1.68
CA TYR A 58 -41.14 13.45 -0.72
C TYR A 58 -39.88 12.59 -0.87
N GLU A 59 -40.05 11.27 -1.07
CA GLU A 59 -38.94 10.35 -1.29
C GLU A 59 -38.11 10.74 -2.53
N THR A 60 -38.77 11.13 -3.63
CA THR A 60 -38.11 11.60 -4.84
C THR A 60 -37.31 12.87 -4.58
N ILE A 61 -37.84 13.82 -3.79
CA ILE A 61 -37.13 15.04 -3.42
C ILE A 61 -35.84 14.72 -2.65
N VAL A 62 -35.93 13.85 -1.64
CA VAL A 62 -34.75 13.42 -0.85
C VAL A 62 -33.72 12.76 -1.76
N ARG A 63 -34.16 11.81 -2.60
CA ARG A 63 -33.25 11.07 -3.47
C ARG A 63 -32.61 11.96 -4.54
N PHE A 64 -33.34 12.94 -5.07
CA PHE A 64 -32.84 13.94 -6.00
C PHE A 64 -31.72 14.78 -5.36
N ILE A 65 -31.94 15.27 -4.13
CA ILE A 65 -30.93 16.05 -3.41
C ILE A 65 -29.67 15.21 -3.16
N GLU A 66 -29.84 13.97 -2.69
CA GLU A 66 -28.73 13.06 -2.42
C GLU A 66 -27.91 12.75 -3.67
N LEU A 67 -28.56 12.42 -4.79
CA LEU A 67 -27.88 12.15 -6.05
C LEU A 67 -27.17 13.40 -6.58
N ALA A 68 -27.82 14.58 -6.49
CA ALA A 68 -27.22 15.85 -6.88
C ALA A 68 -25.99 16.21 -6.03
N ARG A 69 -26.01 15.94 -4.71
CA ARG A 69 -24.83 16.09 -3.84
C ARG A 69 -23.70 15.16 -4.27
N LEU A 70 -24.01 13.92 -4.64
CA LEU A 70 -23.03 12.93 -5.06
C LEU A 70 -22.33 13.31 -6.38
N ILE A 71 -23.05 13.90 -7.34
CA ILE A 71 -22.49 14.34 -8.65
C ILE A 71 -22.00 15.79 -8.67
N LYS A 72 -22.11 16.52 -7.56
CA LYS A 72 -21.65 17.91 -7.43
C LYS A 72 -20.19 18.11 -7.90
N PRO A 73 -19.23 17.21 -7.61
CA PRO A 73 -17.85 17.36 -8.10
C PRO A 73 -17.76 17.39 -9.63
N ALA A 74 -18.47 16.51 -10.35
CA ALA A 74 -18.54 16.55 -11.81
C ALA A 74 -19.19 17.82 -12.34
N LEU A 75 -20.35 18.18 -11.79
CA LEU A 75 -21.08 19.36 -12.27
C LEU A 75 -20.24 20.64 -12.10
N SER A 76 -19.39 20.71 -11.08
CA SER A 76 -18.47 21.82 -10.89
C SER A 76 -17.56 22.07 -12.10
N TRP A 77 -17.21 21.04 -12.90
CA TRP A 77 -16.42 21.21 -14.13
C TRP A 77 -17.10 22.00 -15.25
N TYR A 78 -18.42 22.20 -15.17
CA TYR A 78 -19.18 23.00 -16.14
C TYR A 78 -19.17 24.50 -15.80
N GLN A 79 -18.48 24.88 -14.74
CA GLN A 79 -18.26 26.27 -14.35
C GLN A 79 -16.76 26.53 -14.13
N PRO A 80 -16.32 27.80 -14.12
CA PRO A 80 -14.98 28.18 -13.70
C PRO A 80 -14.65 27.80 -12.25
N GLU A 81 -13.36 27.64 -11.92
CA GLU A 81 -12.91 27.16 -10.59
C GLU A 81 -13.34 28.06 -9.43
N HIS A 82 -13.48 29.36 -9.67
CA HIS A 82 -13.83 30.35 -8.65
C HIS A 82 -15.35 30.47 -8.39
N ILE A 83 -16.20 29.85 -9.22
CA ILE A 83 -17.66 29.87 -9.02
C ILE A 83 -18.04 28.66 -8.19
N MET A 84 -18.54 28.92 -6.97
CA MET A 84 -18.92 27.89 -5.99
C MET A 84 -20.44 27.69 -5.88
N THR A 85 -21.23 28.44 -6.63
CA THR A 85 -22.70 28.34 -6.65
C THR A 85 -23.18 27.21 -7.55
N PRO A 86 -24.40 26.67 -7.37
CA PRO A 86 -24.92 25.65 -8.27
C PRO A 86 -25.10 26.15 -9.71
N LEU A 87 -25.18 25.21 -10.65
CA LEU A 87 -25.46 25.52 -12.06
C LEU A 87 -26.89 26.04 -12.23
N ALA A 88 -27.04 27.03 -13.13
CA ALA A 88 -28.34 27.55 -13.48
C ALA A 88 -29.27 26.45 -14.04
N ALA A 89 -28.73 25.57 -14.88
CA ALA A 89 -29.41 24.40 -15.43
C ALA A 89 -28.44 23.21 -15.48
N LEU A 90 -28.98 21.99 -15.41
CA LEU A 90 -28.19 20.77 -15.62
C LEU A 90 -27.73 20.67 -17.08
N PRO A 91 -26.51 20.16 -17.34
CA PRO A 91 -26.12 19.74 -18.68
C PRO A 91 -27.01 18.58 -19.19
N ASP A 92 -27.17 18.45 -20.51
CA ASP A 92 -28.17 17.55 -21.12
C ASP A 92 -28.01 16.07 -20.72
N ASN A 93 -26.78 15.57 -20.62
CA ASN A 93 -26.50 14.21 -20.16
C ASN A 93 -26.92 13.98 -18.71
N TYR A 94 -26.68 14.95 -17.82
CA TYR A 94 -27.12 14.88 -16.43
C TYR A 94 -28.64 15.06 -16.29
N HIS A 95 -29.23 15.94 -17.09
CA HIS A 95 -30.69 16.15 -17.11
C HIS A 95 -31.41 14.86 -17.54
N THR A 96 -30.98 14.24 -18.64
CA THR A 96 -31.56 12.96 -19.11
C THR A 96 -31.26 11.80 -18.17
N PHE A 97 -30.15 11.82 -17.43
CA PHE A 97 -29.86 10.87 -16.37
C PHE A 97 -30.81 11.01 -15.19
N PHE A 98 -31.08 12.23 -14.72
CA PHE A 98 -32.01 12.47 -13.61
C PHE A 98 -33.45 12.12 -13.98
N MET A 99 -33.87 12.45 -15.20
CA MET A 99 -35.16 12.01 -15.73
C MET A 99 -35.32 10.50 -15.66
N ALA A 100 -34.31 9.74 -16.11
CA ALA A 100 -34.36 8.29 -16.09
C ALA A 100 -34.24 7.68 -14.69
N ALA A 101 -33.41 8.27 -13.82
CA ALA A 101 -33.18 7.78 -12.47
C ALA A 101 -34.40 7.93 -11.53
N PHE A 102 -35.25 8.92 -11.81
CA PHE A 102 -36.39 9.29 -10.97
C PHE A 102 -37.74 9.18 -11.69
N ASP A 103 -37.76 8.70 -12.94
CA ASP A 103 -38.95 8.60 -13.79
C ASP A 103 -39.71 9.93 -13.93
N LEU A 104 -38.96 11.00 -14.24
CA LEU A 104 -39.48 12.37 -14.35
C LEU A 104 -39.63 12.79 -15.81
N SER A 105 -40.68 13.55 -16.11
CA SER A 105 -40.78 14.30 -17.36
C SER A 105 -39.75 15.44 -17.42
N ASP A 106 -39.50 15.96 -18.63
CA ASP A 106 -38.55 17.07 -18.85
C ASP A 106 -38.90 18.30 -17.98
N SER A 107 -40.18 18.68 -17.94
CA SER A 107 -40.67 19.81 -17.14
C SER A 107 -40.48 19.56 -15.64
N GLU A 108 -40.78 18.36 -15.15
CA GLU A 108 -40.60 18.01 -13.73
C GLU A 108 -39.13 18.05 -13.34
N CYS A 109 -38.23 17.49 -14.15
CA CYS A 109 -36.79 17.51 -13.86
C CYS A 109 -36.22 18.94 -13.85
N ARG A 110 -36.63 19.81 -14.79
CA ARG A 110 -36.21 21.23 -14.81
C ARG A 110 -36.68 21.98 -13.56
N LYS A 111 -37.94 21.76 -13.15
CA LYS A 111 -38.51 22.35 -11.94
C LYS A 111 -37.81 21.84 -10.68
N ALA A 112 -37.56 20.52 -10.60
CA ALA A 112 -36.85 19.90 -9.49
C ALA A 112 -35.45 20.49 -9.32
N TRP A 113 -34.65 20.57 -10.39
CA TRP A 113 -33.32 21.17 -10.33
C TRP A 113 -33.37 22.63 -9.88
N THR A 114 -34.22 23.44 -10.50
CA THR A 114 -34.33 24.87 -10.19
C THR A 114 -34.66 25.11 -8.71
N SER A 115 -35.53 24.29 -8.13
CA SER A 115 -35.97 24.41 -6.75
C SER A 115 -34.98 23.83 -5.74
N LEU A 116 -34.25 22.77 -6.10
CA LEU A 116 -33.45 21.99 -5.14
C LEU A 116 -31.94 22.26 -5.22
N ARG A 117 -31.43 22.84 -6.31
CA ARG A 117 -29.99 23.01 -6.56
C ARG A 117 -29.23 23.73 -5.44
N GLU A 118 -29.81 24.78 -4.85
CA GLU A 118 -29.17 25.55 -3.77
C GLU A 118 -28.97 24.67 -2.53
N ARG A 119 -29.96 23.82 -2.25
CA ARG A 119 -29.88 22.90 -1.12
C ARG A 119 -28.89 21.77 -1.37
N SER A 120 -28.87 21.24 -2.59
CA SER A 120 -27.89 20.24 -3.02
C SER A 120 -26.45 20.78 -2.98
N TRP A 121 -26.25 22.09 -3.11
CA TRP A 121 -24.92 22.71 -3.08
C TRP A 121 -24.43 23.12 -1.68
N ALA A 122 -25.34 23.24 -0.70
CA ALA A 122 -25.06 23.89 0.58
C ALA A 122 -24.03 23.18 1.48
N TYR A 123 -23.93 21.84 1.38
CA TYR A 123 -23.07 21.05 2.27
C TYR A 123 -22.27 20.00 1.50
N GLU A 124 -20.99 19.90 1.80
CA GLU A 124 -20.14 18.79 1.36
C GLU A 124 -20.55 17.48 2.04
N LEU A 125 -20.22 16.36 1.40
CA LEU A 125 -20.36 15.03 1.97
C LEU A 125 -19.09 14.66 2.72
N ASP A 126 -19.20 14.09 3.91
CA ASP A 126 -18.07 13.40 4.53
C ASP A 126 -17.88 11.98 3.93
N ASP A 127 -16.77 11.32 4.26
CA ASP A 127 -16.43 10.01 3.69
C ASP A 127 -17.49 8.93 4.00
N THR A 128 -18.13 9.01 5.17
CA THR A 128 -19.16 8.05 5.59
C THR A 128 -20.45 8.27 4.82
N GLU A 129 -20.89 9.53 4.69
CA GLU A 129 -22.03 9.90 3.85
C GLU A 129 -21.78 9.53 2.38
N LEU A 130 -20.57 9.80 1.88
CA LEU A 130 -20.18 9.51 0.50
C LEU A 130 -20.26 8.01 0.21
N LEU A 131 -19.71 7.16 1.08
CA LEU A 131 -19.80 5.71 0.92
C LEU A 131 -21.25 5.21 0.99
N ALA A 132 -22.07 5.74 1.91
CA ALA A 132 -23.47 5.38 2.05
C ALA A 132 -24.28 5.74 0.78
N LEU A 133 -24.09 6.95 0.26
CA LEU A 133 -24.74 7.39 -0.97
C LEU A 133 -24.25 6.60 -2.19
N ARG A 134 -22.94 6.33 -2.30
CA ARG A 134 -22.40 5.47 -3.36
C ARG A 134 -23.03 4.09 -3.33
N THR A 135 -23.10 3.46 -2.17
CA THR A 135 -23.76 2.15 -1.99
C THR A 135 -25.22 2.19 -2.44
N LYS A 136 -25.97 3.23 -2.03
CA LYS A 136 -27.39 3.40 -2.36
C LYS A 136 -27.62 3.63 -3.86
N TYR A 137 -26.81 4.46 -4.49
CA TYR A 137 -27.04 4.90 -5.88
C TYR A 137 -26.24 4.12 -6.93
N LEU A 138 -25.31 3.24 -6.54
CA LEU A 138 -24.53 2.44 -7.48
C LEU A 138 -25.40 1.73 -8.54
N PRO A 139 -26.51 1.04 -8.20
CA PRO A 139 -27.38 0.45 -9.23
C PRO A 139 -27.96 1.46 -10.22
N VAL A 140 -28.26 2.67 -9.76
CA VAL A 140 -28.79 3.77 -10.59
C VAL A 140 -27.72 4.27 -11.57
N PHE A 141 -26.47 4.43 -11.10
CA PHE A 141 -25.34 4.80 -11.96
C PHE A 141 -25.07 3.75 -13.03
N LEU A 142 -25.02 2.47 -12.65
CA LEU A 142 -24.76 1.39 -13.59
C LEU A 142 -25.88 1.26 -14.64
N THR A 143 -27.15 1.39 -14.21
CA THR A 143 -28.31 1.19 -15.10
C THR A 143 -28.59 2.39 -16.00
N HIS A 144 -28.53 3.61 -15.46
CA HIS A 144 -28.96 4.82 -16.17
C HIS A 144 -27.81 5.75 -16.54
N GLY A 145 -26.74 5.75 -15.74
CA GLY A 145 -25.60 6.63 -15.88
C GLY A 145 -24.63 6.19 -16.95
N ILE A 146 -24.12 4.95 -16.86
CA ILE A 146 -23.16 4.40 -17.83
C ILE A 146 -23.68 4.50 -19.28
N PRO A 147 -24.94 4.11 -19.60
CA PRO A 147 -25.45 4.23 -20.97
C PRO A 147 -25.62 5.66 -21.49
N ARG A 148 -25.72 6.65 -20.58
CA ARG A 148 -25.80 8.08 -20.92
C ARG A 148 -24.44 8.76 -20.90
N GLU A 149 -23.38 7.98 -20.65
CA GLU A 149 -22.02 8.44 -20.51
C GLU A 149 -21.97 9.70 -19.61
N ILE A 150 -22.35 9.57 -18.34
CA ILE A 150 -22.12 10.63 -17.37
C ILE A 150 -20.63 10.70 -17.02
N GLU A 151 -20.03 11.90 -17.02
CA GLU A 151 -18.57 12.11 -16.89
C GLU A 151 -18.00 11.60 -15.57
N GLN A 152 -18.85 11.52 -14.55
CA GLN A 152 -18.59 10.88 -13.27
C GLN A 152 -19.61 9.77 -13.13
N GLY A 153 -19.14 8.51 -13.16
CA GLY A 153 -19.91 7.38 -12.67
C GLY A 153 -20.04 7.47 -11.16
N LEU A 154 -19.62 6.44 -10.44
CA LEU A 154 -19.65 6.44 -8.97
C LEU A 154 -18.49 7.27 -8.38
N TYR A 155 -17.38 7.36 -9.11
CA TYR A 155 -16.16 8.06 -8.73
C TYR A 155 -15.77 9.08 -9.80
N SER A 156 -14.95 10.07 -9.41
CA SER A 156 -14.46 11.11 -10.33
C SER A 156 -13.03 10.82 -10.73
N PHE A 157 -12.81 10.55 -12.02
CA PHE A 157 -11.49 10.31 -12.61
C PHE A 157 -11.06 11.48 -13.51
N ASP A 158 -11.28 12.69 -13.01
CA ASP A 158 -10.78 13.93 -13.58
C ASP A 158 -9.49 14.36 -12.86
N SER A 159 -8.81 15.39 -13.39
CA SER A 159 -7.65 15.97 -12.71
C SER A 159 -8.04 16.62 -11.37
N PRO A 160 -7.20 16.55 -10.32
CA PRO A 160 -7.41 17.34 -9.10
C PRO A 160 -7.29 18.86 -9.33
N HIS A 161 -6.87 19.30 -10.53
CA HIS A 161 -6.71 20.72 -10.86
C HIS A 161 -7.70 21.14 -11.94
N ARG A 162 -8.55 22.12 -11.62
CA ARG A 162 -9.52 22.70 -12.56
C ARG A 162 -8.95 23.85 -13.39
N SER A 163 -7.76 24.34 -13.04
CA SER A 163 -7.02 25.36 -13.77
C SER A 163 -5.60 24.92 -14.13
N CYS A 164 -5.05 25.55 -15.16
CA CYS A 164 -3.69 25.30 -15.62
C CYS A 164 -2.66 25.75 -14.57
N LYS A 165 -1.69 24.88 -14.31
CA LYS A 165 -0.58 25.09 -13.36
C LYS A 165 0.55 25.97 -13.89
N ASP A 166 0.59 26.25 -15.19
CA ASP A 166 1.57 27.14 -15.78
C ASP A 166 1.12 28.60 -15.58
N GLU A 167 1.92 29.37 -14.82
CA GLU A 167 1.66 30.79 -14.55
C GLU A 167 1.64 31.64 -15.83
N ALA A 168 2.38 31.24 -16.87
CA ALA A 168 2.35 31.92 -18.17
C ALA A 168 0.98 31.80 -18.86
N CYS A 169 0.16 30.83 -18.44
CA CYS A 169 -1.20 30.67 -18.93
C CYS A 169 -2.22 31.52 -18.18
N ALA A 170 -1.84 32.19 -17.09
CA ALA A 170 -2.74 33.01 -16.30
C ALA A 170 -3.30 34.19 -17.11
N LYS A 171 -4.59 34.48 -16.91
CA LYS A 171 -5.27 35.62 -17.52
C LYS A 171 -5.27 36.80 -16.55
N ARG A 172 -4.88 37.99 -17.01
CA ARG A 172 -5.06 39.22 -16.24
C ARG A 172 -6.55 39.53 -16.08
N LEU A 173 -6.94 39.96 -14.90
CA LEU A 173 -8.32 40.34 -14.61
C LEU A 173 -8.59 41.74 -15.16
N TYR A 174 -9.73 41.91 -15.83
CA TYR A 174 -10.14 43.23 -16.33
C TYR A 174 -10.45 44.21 -15.19
N ALA A 175 -10.96 43.70 -14.07
CA ALA A 175 -11.31 44.49 -12.89
C ALA A 175 -10.09 44.93 -12.05
N ASP A 176 -8.97 44.22 -12.14
CA ASP A 176 -7.71 44.56 -11.46
C ASP A 176 -6.53 44.13 -12.35
N PRO A 177 -5.86 45.07 -13.04
CA PRO A 177 -4.74 44.78 -13.94
C PRO A 177 -3.52 44.14 -13.26
N ASN A 178 -3.39 44.27 -11.93
CA ASN A 178 -2.31 43.68 -11.15
C ASN A 178 -2.64 42.26 -10.67
N ALA A 179 -3.90 41.82 -10.80
CA ALA A 179 -4.32 40.49 -10.44
C ALA A 179 -4.41 39.60 -11.69
N SER A 180 -3.83 38.40 -11.60
CA SER A 180 -3.97 37.35 -12.61
C SER A 180 -4.69 36.14 -12.02
N ARG A 181 -5.45 35.44 -12.85
CA ARG A 181 -6.12 34.19 -12.50
C ARG A 181 -5.63 33.07 -13.39
N SER A 182 -5.37 31.91 -12.81
CA SER A 182 -5.06 30.69 -13.55
C SER A 182 -6.14 30.41 -14.59
N ARG A 183 -5.72 29.94 -15.76
CA ARG A 183 -6.66 29.65 -16.85
C ARG A 183 -7.42 28.37 -16.55
N ASP A 184 -8.74 28.46 -16.48
CA ASP A 184 -9.62 27.30 -16.32
C ASP A 184 -9.41 26.29 -17.46
N LEU A 185 -9.39 25.01 -17.11
CA LEU A 185 -9.37 23.91 -18.07
C LEU A 185 -10.79 23.73 -18.61
N SER A 186 -10.96 23.99 -19.91
CA SER A 186 -12.28 24.00 -20.53
C SER A 186 -12.87 22.60 -20.66
N SER A 187 -14.17 22.46 -20.38
CA SER A 187 -14.97 21.28 -20.72
C SER A 187 -14.94 20.93 -22.21
N ALA A 188 -14.81 21.92 -23.09
CA ALA A 188 -14.69 21.69 -24.53
C ALA A 188 -13.39 20.96 -24.94
N SER A 189 -12.40 20.90 -24.04
CA SER A 189 -11.14 20.17 -24.26
C SER A 189 -11.12 18.77 -23.64
N ALA A 190 -12.24 18.38 -23.00
CA ALA A 190 -12.38 17.11 -22.34
C ALA A 190 -12.30 15.97 -23.36
N SER A 191 -11.48 14.97 -23.03
CA SER A 191 -11.38 13.71 -23.74
C SER A 191 -11.57 12.60 -22.73
N ARG A 192 -12.58 11.78 -22.99
CA ARG A 192 -13.03 10.74 -22.09
C ARG A 192 -12.73 9.36 -22.66
N VAL A 193 -12.35 8.45 -21.77
CA VAL A 193 -12.13 7.04 -22.10
C VAL A 193 -12.85 6.13 -21.10
N PRO A 194 -13.43 5.01 -21.55
CA PRO A 194 -13.94 4.00 -20.63
C PRO A 194 -12.79 3.37 -19.84
N ILE A 195 -13.07 3.00 -18.59
CA ILE A 195 -12.11 2.38 -17.67
C ILE A 195 -12.77 1.30 -16.79
N THR A 196 -11.96 0.41 -16.24
CA THR A 196 -12.34 -0.47 -15.13
C THR A 196 -11.69 0.02 -13.84
N VAL A 197 -12.46 0.06 -12.77
CA VAL A 197 -12.04 0.50 -11.44
C VAL A 197 -12.15 -0.65 -10.47
N PHE A 198 -11.06 -0.98 -9.78
CA PHE A 198 -11.05 -1.99 -8.72
C PHE A 198 -11.23 -1.34 -7.35
N THR A 199 -12.31 -1.70 -6.67
CA THR A 199 -12.68 -1.17 -5.36
C THR A 199 -12.81 -2.29 -4.35
N LYS A 200 -12.58 -1.99 -3.08
CA LYS A 200 -12.69 -2.99 -2.02
C LYS A 200 -14.16 -3.27 -1.68
N GLU A 201 -15.01 -2.24 -1.75
CA GLU A 201 -16.39 -2.26 -1.29
C GLU A 201 -17.35 -2.83 -2.33
N PHE A 202 -17.08 -2.57 -3.62
CA PHE A 202 -18.00 -2.90 -4.71
C PHE A 202 -17.39 -3.86 -5.74
N GLY A 203 -16.13 -4.25 -5.58
CA GLY A 203 -15.42 -5.04 -6.57
C GLY A 203 -15.06 -4.21 -7.81
N ALA A 204 -15.02 -4.87 -8.97
CA ALA A 204 -14.69 -4.22 -10.24
C ALA A 204 -15.91 -3.46 -10.81
N LEU A 205 -15.72 -2.19 -11.16
CA LEU A 205 -16.76 -1.31 -11.67
C LEU A 205 -16.37 -0.69 -13.02
N PRO A 206 -17.31 -0.56 -13.96
CA PRO A 206 -17.13 0.30 -15.13
C PRO A 206 -17.24 1.77 -14.73
N ASP A 207 -16.35 2.62 -15.25
CA ASP A 207 -16.43 4.07 -15.09
C ASP A 207 -15.74 4.78 -16.28
N PHE A 208 -15.60 6.09 -16.22
CA PHE A 208 -14.92 6.87 -17.25
C PHE A 208 -13.80 7.72 -16.65
N ALA A 209 -12.63 7.73 -17.31
CA ALA A 209 -11.57 8.70 -17.03
C ALA A 209 -11.66 9.88 -18.00
N THR A 210 -11.56 11.08 -17.47
CA THR A 210 -11.62 12.32 -18.24
C THR A 210 -10.30 13.07 -18.13
N SER A 211 -9.76 13.46 -19.28
CA SER A 211 -8.56 14.30 -19.38
C SER A 211 -8.90 15.63 -20.05
N ARG A 212 -8.30 16.71 -19.59
CA ARG A 212 -8.58 18.07 -20.10
C ARG A 212 -7.31 18.76 -20.52
N LYS A 213 -7.37 19.57 -21.57
CA LYS A 213 -6.19 20.22 -22.16
C LYS A 213 -6.24 21.73 -21.99
N CYS A 214 -5.15 22.32 -21.52
CA CYS A 214 -5.02 23.77 -21.54
C CYS A 214 -5.00 24.28 -22.98
N THR A 215 -5.86 25.23 -23.31
CA THR A 215 -5.98 25.80 -24.67
C THR A 215 -4.81 26.70 -25.06
N GLN A 216 -3.92 27.06 -24.12
CA GLN A 216 -2.77 27.93 -24.36
C GLN A 216 -1.46 27.13 -24.47
N CYS A 217 -1.05 26.43 -23.41
CA CYS A 217 0.21 25.66 -23.42
C CYS A 217 0.08 24.24 -23.98
N ASN A 218 -1.14 23.74 -24.24
CA ASN A 218 -1.44 22.37 -24.67
C ASN A 218 -1.10 21.26 -23.66
N THR A 219 -0.68 21.59 -22.44
CA THR A 219 -0.53 20.60 -21.35
C THR A 219 -1.86 19.88 -21.11
N ARG A 220 -1.83 18.54 -21.04
CA ARG A 220 -3.01 17.72 -20.79
C ARG A 220 -2.97 17.17 -19.37
N TYR A 221 -4.06 17.37 -18.65
CA TYR A 221 -4.24 16.96 -17.26
C TYR A 221 -5.08 15.70 -17.21
N TYR A 222 -4.54 14.65 -16.59
CA TYR A 222 -5.20 13.39 -16.28
C TYR A 222 -5.46 13.30 -14.77
N HIS A 223 -6.05 12.20 -14.32
CA HIS A 223 -6.33 11.93 -12.91
C HIS A 223 -5.05 11.83 -12.06
N ASN A 224 -4.06 11.05 -12.48
CA ASN A 224 -2.84 10.77 -11.70
C ASN A 224 -1.65 11.68 -12.04
N TYR A 225 -1.66 12.28 -13.22
CA TYR A 225 -0.54 13.05 -13.74
C TYR A 225 -1.00 14.13 -14.72
N LEU A 226 -0.08 15.01 -15.09
CA LEU A 226 -0.19 15.84 -16.27
C LEU A 226 0.90 15.49 -17.27
N VAL A 227 0.63 15.75 -18.55
CA VAL A 227 1.60 15.61 -19.63
C VAL A 227 1.89 17.00 -20.17
N ASP A 228 3.12 17.47 -19.94
CA ASP A 228 3.65 18.68 -20.53
C ASP A 228 4.69 18.32 -21.58
N LYS A 229 4.41 18.68 -22.84
CA LYS A 229 5.23 18.29 -24.01
C LYS A 229 5.41 16.76 -24.05
N ASN A 230 6.62 16.28 -23.73
CA ASN A 230 6.97 14.85 -23.71
C ASN A 230 7.20 14.32 -22.27
N TRP A 231 6.95 15.13 -21.25
CA TRP A 231 7.18 14.77 -19.86
C TRP A 231 5.87 14.48 -19.14
N ARG A 232 5.85 13.36 -18.41
CA ARG A 232 4.75 13.00 -17.52
C ARG A 232 5.13 13.40 -16.10
N HIS A 233 4.30 14.25 -15.49
CA HIS A 233 4.49 14.73 -14.12
C HIS A 233 3.36 14.18 -13.25
N TYR A 234 3.70 13.25 -12.35
CA TYR A 234 2.74 12.65 -11.43
C TYR A 234 2.41 13.60 -10.28
N TYR A 235 1.14 13.65 -9.88
CA TYR A 235 0.76 14.40 -8.68
C TYR A 235 1.25 13.68 -7.41
N PRO A 236 1.38 14.40 -6.29
CA PRO A 236 1.74 13.77 -5.02
C PRO A 236 0.75 12.65 -4.68
N GLY A 237 1.28 11.48 -4.31
CA GLY A 237 0.46 10.31 -4.01
C GLY A 237 -0.58 10.55 -2.92
N SER A 238 -0.37 11.49 -1.99
CA SER A 238 -1.34 11.85 -0.94
C SER A 238 -2.61 12.54 -1.45
N SER A 239 -2.64 12.95 -2.72
CA SER A 239 -3.76 13.69 -3.32
C SER A 239 -4.68 12.84 -4.20
N ILE A 240 -4.43 11.54 -4.28
CA ILE A 240 -5.14 10.63 -5.20
C ILE A 240 -5.55 9.35 -4.47
N ASP A 241 -6.82 9.00 -4.57
CA ASP A 241 -7.37 7.76 -4.00
C ASP A 241 -7.31 6.58 -4.98
N PHE A 242 -7.29 6.86 -6.29
CA PHE A 242 -7.27 5.87 -7.34
C PHE A 242 -5.99 5.94 -8.18
N MET A 243 -5.22 4.87 -8.17
CA MET A 243 -3.99 4.75 -8.96
C MET A 243 -4.31 4.17 -10.33
N GLN A 244 -3.85 4.83 -11.40
CA GLN A 244 -3.88 4.24 -12.73
C GLN A 244 -2.81 3.15 -12.78
N VAL A 245 -3.23 1.89 -12.74
CA VAL A 245 -2.33 0.73 -12.77
C VAL A 245 -1.99 0.33 -14.21
N SER A 246 -2.94 0.49 -15.12
CA SER A 246 -2.72 0.25 -16.55
C SER A 246 -3.66 1.16 -17.35
N GLY A 247 -3.46 1.29 -18.67
CA GLY A 247 -4.08 2.33 -19.51
C GLY A 247 -5.56 2.61 -19.22
N HIS A 248 -6.38 1.56 -19.11
CA HIS A 248 -7.82 1.66 -18.83
C HIS A 248 -8.21 1.08 -17.47
N PHE A 249 -7.26 0.93 -16.55
CA PHE A 249 -7.47 0.24 -15.27
C PHE A 249 -7.00 1.08 -14.10
N TYR A 250 -7.88 1.27 -13.14
CA TYR A 250 -7.65 2.04 -11.94
C TYR A 250 -7.87 1.15 -10.71
N MET A 251 -7.07 1.35 -9.67
CA MET A 251 -7.19 0.62 -8.41
C MET A 251 -7.31 1.61 -7.26
N HIS A 252 -8.30 1.40 -6.39
CA HIS A 252 -8.42 2.16 -5.16
C HIS A 252 -7.26 1.82 -4.22
N ARG A 253 -6.74 2.82 -3.50
CA ARG A 253 -5.67 2.65 -2.50
C ARG A 253 -5.96 1.54 -1.50
N ASP A 254 -7.20 1.37 -1.07
CA ASP A 254 -7.52 0.34 -0.07
C ASP A 254 -7.38 -1.09 -0.61
N VAL A 255 -7.52 -1.28 -1.92
CA VAL A 255 -7.26 -2.58 -2.58
C VAL A 255 -5.75 -2.83 -2.63
N ALA A 256 -4.98 -1.82 -3.02
CA ALA A 256 -3.51 -1.84 -3.00
C ALA A 256 -2.96 -2.19 -1.61
N GLU A 257 -3.44 -1.49 -0.58
CA GLU A 257 -3.04 -1.69 0.81
C GLU A 257 -3.46 -3.06 1.36
N LEU A 258 -4.62 -3.57 0.93
CA LEU A 258 -5.03 -4.94 1.22
C LEU A 258 -4.02 -5.95 0.63
N PHE A 259 -3.65 -5.81 -0.64
CA PHE A 259 -2.69 -6.71 -1.28
C PHE A 259 -1.31 -6.64 -0.66
N ALA A 260 -0.83 -5.44 -0.33
CA ALA A 260 0.43 -5.26 0.37
C ALA A 260 0.39 -5.92 1.76
N SER A 261 -0.72 -5.81 2.48
CA SER A 261 -0.91 -6.47 3.78
C SER A 261 -0.91 -8.00 3.64
N MET A 262 -1.57 -8.55 2.62
CA MET A 262 -1.56 -9.99 2.33
C MET A 262 -0.15 -10.49 1.98
N LYS A 263 0.59 -9.73 1.17
CA LYS A 263 1.99 -10.06 0.82
C LYS A 263 2.87 -10.08 2.06
N VAL A 264 2.85 -9.03 2.87
CA VAL A 264 3.72 -8.90 4.05
C VAL A 264 3.41 -9.97 5.12
N ASN A 265 2.15 -10.30 5.34
CA ASN A 265 1.75 -11.13 6.48
C ASN A 265 1.48 -12.60 6.12
N ALA A 266 1.21 -12.90 4.86
CA ALA A 266 0.80 -14.24 4.41
C ALA A 266 1.47 -14.67 3.10
N TRP A 267 2.52 -13.96 2.66
CA TRP A 267 3.30 -14.29 1.45
C TRP A 267 2.42 -14.53 0.22
N THR A 268 1.31 -13.79 0.12
CA THR A 268 0.36 -14.00 -0.97
C THR A 268 0.93 -13.45 -2.28
N SER A 269 1.11 -14.31 -3.28
CA SER A 269 1.57 -13.91 -4.62
C SER A 269 0.63 -12.90 -5.29
N GLY A 270 1.11 -12.16 -6.30
CA GLY A 270 0.26 -11.28 -7.12
C GLY A 270 -0.93 -12.02 -7.73
N THR A 271 -0.67 -13.24 -8.23
CA THR A 271 -1.68 -14.16 -8.76
C THR A 271 -2.75 -14.49 -7.72
N ASN A 272 -2.34 -14.87 -6.50
CA ASN A 272 -3.28 -15.21 -5.44
C ASN A 272 -4.04 -13.99 -4.93
N CYS A 273 -3.45 -12.80 -4.88
CA CYS A 273 -4.17 -11.56 -4.59
C CYS A 273 -5.27 -11.29 -5.63
N ALA A 274 -4.97 -11.42 -6.93
CA ALA A 274 -5.96 -11.23 -7.99
C ALA A 274 -7.11 -12.25 -7.89
N LYS A 275 -6.78 -13.53 -7.69
CA LYS A 275 -7.77 -14.61 -7.48
C LYS A 275 -8.65 -14.31 -6.27
N ILE A 276 -8.06 -14.05 -5.10
CA ILE A 276 -8.80 -13.77 -3.87
C ILE A 276 -9.72 -12.57 -4.04
N TYR A 277 -9.25 -11.50 -4.67
CA TYR A 277 -10.07 -10.33 -4.97
C TYR A 277 -11.28 -10.70 -5.85
N ASN A 278 -11.04 -11.38 -6.96
CA ASN A 278 -12.10 -11.76 -7.89
C ASN A 278 -13.12 -12.69 -7.22
N GLU A 279 -12.66 -13.76 -6.55
CA GLU A 279 -13.52 -14.73 -5.85
C GLU A 279 -14.36 -14.07 -4.76
N SER A 280 -13.76 -13.18 -3.96
CA SER A 280 -14.48 -12.46 -2.89
C SER A 280 -15.60 -11.56 -3.43
N ASN A 281 -15.52 -11.16 -4.70
CA ASN A 281 -16.48 -10.25 -5.34
C ASN A 281 -17.47 -10.94 -6.29
N LYS A 282 -17.36 -12.26 -6.55
CA LYS A 282 -18.27 -12.98 -7.47
C LYS A 282 -19.75 -12.97 -7.06
N GLY A 283 -20.04 -12.85 -5.76
CA GLY A 283 -21.40 -12.85 -5.22
C GLY A 283 -22.04 -11.47 -5.07
N HIS A 284 -21.41 -10.41 -5.57
CA HIS A 284 -21.89 -9.06 -5.30
C HIS A 284 -23.20 -8.80 -6.05
N ALA A 285 -24.21 -8.27 -5.34
CA ALA A 285 -25.56 -8.03 -5.86
C ALA A 285 -25.63 -7.08 -7.07
N ILE A 286 -24.49 -6.46 -7.42
CA ILE A 286 -24.33 -5.51 -8.50
C ILE A 286 -24.05 -6.16 -9.86
N ALA A 287 -23.66 -7.45 -9.90
CA ALA A 287 -23.25 -8.10 -11.14
C ALA A 287 -24.32 -8.04 -12.24
N ARG A 288 -25.60 -8.10 -11.85
CA ARG A 288 -26.76 -7.96 -12.75
C ARG A 288 -26.93 -6.57 -13.38
N PHE A 289 -26.31 -5.54 -12.81
CA PHE A 289 -26.37 -4.17 -13.33
C PHE A 289 -25.13 -3.82 -14.16
N LEU A 290 -24.14 -4.72 -14.24
CA LEU A 290 -22.95 -4.48 -15.04
C LEU A 290 -23.33 -4.50 -16.53
N PRO A 291 -22.82 -3.54 -17.33
CA PRO A 291 -23.08 -3.49 -18.77
C PRO A 291 -22.43 -4.70 -19.45
N PRO A 292 -23.19 -5.48 -20.25
CA PRO A 292 -22.64 -6.67 -20.93
C PRO A 292 -21.60 -6.32 -22.00
N ASP A 293 -21.73 -5.13 -22.61
CA ASP A 293 -20.90 -4.68 -23.73
C ASP A 293 -19.76 -3.74 -23.29
N TRP A 294 -19.31 -3.84 -22.03
CA TRP A 294 -18.19 -3.02 -21.56
C TRP A 294 -16.90 -3.40 -22.29
N PRO A 295 -16.13 -2.44 -22.83
CA PRO A 295 -14.97 -2.76 -23.67
C PRO A 295 -13.77 -3.35 -22.92
N TYR A 296 -13.78 -3.32 -21.57
CA TYR A 296 -12.67 -3.79 -20.73
C TYR A 296 -13.10 -4.87 -19.75
N ASN A 297 -12.14 -5.73 -19.40
CA ASN A 297 -12.37 -6.79 -18.43
C ASN A 297 -12.72 -6.22 -17.04
N LEU A 298 -13.69 -6.83 -16.37
CA LEU A 298 -14.09 -6.55 -14.99
C LEU A 298 -13.51 -7.59 -14.01
N GLN A 299 -12.43 -8.26 -14.42
CA GLN A 299 -11.65 -9.13 -13.56
C GLN A 299 -10.25 -8.56 -13.41
N LEU A 300 -9.75 -8.61 -12.17
CA LEU A 300 -8.39 -8.24 -11.86
C LEU A 300 -7.46 -9.38 -12.28
N ASP A 301 -6.37 -9.06 -12.98
CA ASP A 301 -5.32 -10.01 -13.28
C ASP A 301 -4.04 -9.70 -12.50
N VAL A 302 -3.10 -10.63 -12.58
CA VAL A 302 -1.84 -10.58 -11.85
C VAL A 302 -0.99 -9.37 -12.25
N GLU A 303 -0.98 -8.99 -13.54
CA GLU A 303 -0.23 -7.83 -14.02
C GLU A 303 -0.70 -6.56 -13.32
N LYS A 304 -2.02 -6.35 -13.24
CA LYS A 304 -2.61 -5.20 -12.54
C LYS A 304 -2.32 -5.17 -11.04
N VAL A 305 -2.14 -6.32 -10.40
CA VAL A 305 -1.73 -6.39 -8.98
C VAL A 305 -0.27 -5.97 -8.81
N TRP A 306 0.60 -6.31 -9.76
CA TRP A 306 2.00 -5.91 -9.72
C TRP A 306 2.18 -4.46 -10.12
N ASP A 307 1.48 -3.98 -11.14
CA ASP A 307 1.54 -2.59 -11.61
C ASP A 307 1.08 -1.59 -10.54
N ASP A 308 0.21 -2.00 -9.62
CA ASP A 308 -0.14 -1.20 -8.45
C ASP A 308 1.04 -1.02 -7.48
N MET A 309 1.80 -2.09 -7.22
CA MET A 309 3.08 -1.98 -6.51
C MET A 309 4.10 -1.18 -7.31
N ILE A 310 4.01 -1.25 -8.64
CA ILE A 310 5.00 -0.83 -9.63
C ILE A 310 4.38 0.28 -10.51
N ALA A 311 3.98 1.39 -9.90
CA ALA A 311 3.92 2.68 -10.60
C ALA A 311 5.33 3.19 -11.00
N ASP A 312 6.32 2.29 -11.06
CA ASP A 312 7.65 2.42 -11.64
C ASP A 312 8.13 1.05 -12.21
N GLY A 313 7.59 0.61 -13.37
CA GLY A 313 8.26 -0.33 -14.30
C GLY A 313 8.01 -1.87 -14.28
N ILE A 314 7.12 -2.33 -15.19
CA ILE A 314 7.12 -3.58 -16.02
C ILE A 314 6.67 -4.89 -15.33
N GLU A 315 6.22 -5.90 -16.12
CA GLU A 315 5.44 -7.14 -15.87
C GLU A 315 6.17 -8.48 -15.55
N GLY A 316 5.56 -9.36 -14.76
CA GLY A 316 5.94 -10.78 -14.68
C GLY A 316 5.00 -11.63 -13.82
N THR A 317 4.48 -12.71 -14.38
CA THR A 317 3.49 -13.62 -13.79
C THR A 317 4.15 -14.91 -13.31
N GLY A 318 4.00 -15.25 -12.03
CA GLY A 318 4.50 -16.52 -11.46
C GLY A 318 3.37 -17.55 -11.29
N ALA A 319 3.63 -18.78 -11.74
CA ALA A 319 2.80 -19.96 -11.55
C ALA A 319 3.23 -20.70 -10.26
N ASP A 320 2.23 -21.19 -9.52
CA ASP A 320 2.36 -21.84 -8.21
C ASP A 320 2.63 -23.36 -8.38
N GLU A 321 3.59 -23.92 -7.66
CA GLU A 321 3.61 -25.34 -7.26
C GLU A 321 4.10 -25.44 -5.80
N ASP A 322 3.23 -25.94 -4.93
CA ASP A 322 3.49 -26.22 -3.52
C ASP A 322 4.22 -27.56 -3.37
N GLU A 323 5.31 -27.61 -2.58
CA GLU A 323 5.87 -28.87 -2.07
C GLU A 323 5.76 -28.89 -0.54
N ASP A 324 4.98 -29.85 -0.02
CA ASP A 324 4.82 -30.16 1.41
C ASP A 324 6.11 -30.73 2.02
N VAL A 325 6.36 -30.45 3.30
CA VAL A 325 7.48 -31.00 4.07
C VAL A 325 6.99 -31.59 5.41
N GLU A 326 7.24 -32.88 5.60
CA GLU A 326 7.01 -33.63 6.84
C GLU A 326 7.92 -33.15 7.99
N ILE A 327 7.37 -33.11 9.21
CA ILE A 327 8.03 -32.64 10.45
C ILE A 327 8.07 -33.79 11.46
N ASP A 328 9.26 -34.09 12.02
CA ASP A 328 9.41 -34.96 13.20
C ASP A 328 9.24 -34.12 14.50
N GLU A 329 8.46 -34.65 15.45
CA GLU A 329 7.76 -33.91 16.54
C GLU A 329 8.57 -33.64 17.84
N ASP A 330 9.80 -34.13 18.02
CA ASP A 330 10.20 -34.45 19.40
C ASP A 330 11.25 -33.55 20.09
N GLY A 331 11.76 -32.48 19.47
CA GLY A 331 12.48 -31.40 20.19
C GLY A 331 13.69 -31.76 21.08
N VAL A 332 14.20 -33.01 21.04
CA VAL A 332 15.38 -33.48 21.78
C VAL A 332 16.45 -33.90 20.77
N CYS A 333 17.60 -33.24 20.80
CA CYS A 333 18.71 -33.54 19.90
C CYS A 333 19.64 -34.58 20.53
N PRO A 334 19.76 -35.80 19.99
CA PRO A 334 20.90 -36.67 20.28
C PRO A 334 22.18 -36.10 19.64
N ASP A 335 23.34 -36.41 20.22
CA ASP A 335 24.64 -35.97 19.71
C ASP A 335 24.86 -36.38 18.25
N LYS A 336 25.42 -35.47 17.45
CA LYS A 336 25.66 -35.71 16.01
C LYS A 336 26.75 -36.76 15.79
N PRO A 337 26.52 -37.79 14.95
CA PRO A 337 27.58 -38.67 14.50
C PRO A 337 28.60 -37.93 13.60
N SER A 338 29.84 -38.39 13.61
CA SER A 338 31.00 -37.77 12.97
C SER A 338 30.97 -37.74 11.44
N VAL A 339 30.00 -38.42 10.81
CA VAL A 339 29.84 -38.53 9.36
C VAL A 339 28.67 -37.64 8.94
N GLY A 340 28.97 -36.54 8.24
CA GLY A 340 27.99 -35.49 7.92
C GLY A 340 26.77 -36.01 7.16
N ASN A 341 25.57 -35.69 7.65
CA ASN A 341 24.31 -35.97 6.98
C ASN A 341 24.12 -35.02 5.78
N GLN A 342 24.62 -35.38 4.60
CA GLN A 342 24.16 -34.79 3.34
C GLN A 342 23.10 -35.70 2.73
N LYS A 343 21.82 -35.37 2.95
CA LYS A 343 20.73 -35.93 2.15
C LYS A 343 20.76 -35.24 0.77
N PRO A 344 20.94 -35.97 -0.34
CA PRO A 344 20.85 -35.37 -1.67
C PRO A 344 19.43 -34.83 -1.87
N LYS A 345 19.32 -33.54 -2.20
CA LYS A 345 18.06 -32.90 -2.63
C LYS A 345 18.15 -32.63 -4.12
N ALA A 346 17.22 -33.17 -4.90
CA ALA A 346 17.04 -32.78 -6.28
C ALA A 346 16.69 -31.29 -6.34
N ARG A 347 17.25 -30.55 -7.30
CA ARG A 347 16.93 -29.14 -7.54
C ARG A 347 16.46 -28.99 -8.98
N PHE A 348 15.21 -28.61 -9.14
CA PHE A 348 14.60 -28.39 -10.46
C PHE A 348 14.53 -26.91 -10.87
N GLY A 349 15.07 -25.99 -10.05
CA GLY A 349 15.09 -24.54 -10.31
C GLY A 349 16.49 -23.94 -10.52
N ARG A 350 16.57 -22.79 -11.22
CA ARG A 350 17.81 -22.02 -11.42
C ARG A 350 18.08 -21.13 -10.19
N ARG A 351 19.24 -21.32 -9.53
CA ARG A 351 19.69 -20.44 -8.45
C ARG A 351 20.57 -19.32 -9.01
N ARG A 352 20.05 -18.09 -9.05
CA ARG A 352 20.80 -16.89 -9.51
C ARG A 352 21.67 -16.26 -8.42
N THR A 353 21.30 -16.45 -7.15
CA THR A 353 21.99 -15.89 -5.98
C THR A 353 22.29 -16.98 -4.96
N HIS A 354 23.35 -16.83 -4.18
CA HIS A 354 23.60 -17.68 -3.02
C HIS A 354 22.56 -17.38 -1.94
N ASN A 355 22.54 -16.17 -1.38
CA ASN A 355 21.57 -15.79 -0.37
C ASN A 355 21.34 -14.29 -0.34
N GLU A 356 20.23 -13.88 0.25
CA GLU A 356 20.08 -12.53 0.80
C GLU A 356 20.60 -12.54 2.24
N GLU A 357 21.55 -11.67 2.52
CA GLU A 357 22.08 -11.47 3.87
C GLU A 357 21.36 -10.30 4.52
N LEU A 358 20.64 -10.57 5.62
CA LEU A 358 19.89 -9.54 6.36
C LEU A 358 20.61 -9.11 7.62
N CYS A 359 20.65 -7.80 7.85
CA CYS A 359 21.13 -7.18 9.07
C CYS A 359 19.98 -6.74 9.95
N VAL A 360 19.81 -7.42 11.10
CA VAL A 360 18.62 -7.31 11.93
C VAL A 360 19.00 -6.85 13.34
N MET A 361 18.48 -5.71 13.76
CA MET A 361 18.63 -5.23 15.14
C MET A 361 17.99 -6.23 16.12
N SER A 362 18.44 -6.27 17.37
CA SER A 362 17.89 -7.18 18.39
C SER A 362 16.39 -6.98 18.68
N CYS A 363 15.79 -5.87 18.23
CA CYS A 363 14.35 -5.61 18.26
C CYS A 363 13.58 -6.17 17.06
N GLY A 364 14.25 -6.87 16.14
CA GLY A 364 13.67 -7.46 14.92
C GLY A 364 13.59 -6.51 13.73
N VAL A 365 14.02 -5.24 13.86
CA VAL A 365 14.05 -4.27 12.74
C VAL A 365 15.20 -4.60 11.80
N ILE A 366 14.92 -4.72 10.51
CA ILE A 366 15.91 -4.94 9.47
C ILE A 366 16.54 -3.59 9.10
N VAL A 367 17.84 -3.46 9.26
CA VAL A 367 18.58 -2.21 8.99
C VAL A 367 19.35 -2.24 7.68
N GLY A 368 19.55 -3.42 7.10
CA GLY A 368 20.14 -3.56 5.77
C GLY A 368 19.93 -4.96 5.20
N ARG A 369 20.02 -5.06 3.88
CA ARG A 369 20.12 -6.32 3.16
C ARG A 369 21.25 -6.27 2.14
N ALA A 370 21.77 -7.42 1.74
CA ALA A 370 22.68 -7.55 0.62
C ALA A 370 22.54 -8.90 -0.09
N THR A 371 22.48 -8.86 -1.41
CA THR A 371 22.51 -10.04 -2.28
C THR A 371 23.91 -10.60 -2.41
N PHE A 372 24.11 -11.85 -2.02
CA PHE A 372 25.36 -12.59 -2.17
C PHE A 372 25.21 -13.60 -3.31
N TYR A 373 26.05 -13.51 -4.35
CA TYR A 373 25.90 -14.33 -5.56
C TYR A 373 26.64 -15.68 -5.50
N GLY A 374 27.89 -15.69 -5.02
CA GLY A 374 28.77 -16.87 -5.10
C GLY A 374 28.92 -17.64 -3.79
N SER A 375 29.05 -16.92 -2.67
CA SER A 375 29.18 -17.52 -1.34
C SER A 375 28.96 -16.48 -0.25
N GLU A 376 28.69 -16.96 0.95
CA GLU A 376 28.72 -16.18 2.18
C GLU A 376 30.10 -16.25 2.82
N ALA A 377 31.12 -15.83 2.06
CA ALA A 377 32.48 -15.79 2.57
C ALA A 377 32.61 -14.71 3.67
N PRO A 378 33.47 -14.93 4.70
CA PRO A 378 33.72 -13.95 5.77
C PRO A 378 34.06 -12.53 5.27
N ASN A 379 34.76 -12.42 4.13
CA ASN A 379 35.08 -11.13 3.53
C ASN A 379 33.85 -10.42 2.93
N GLY A 380 32.88 -11.17 2.41
CA GLY A 380 31.60 -10.63 1.92
C GLY A 380 30.80 -10.00 3.06
N VAL A 381 30.67 -10.73 4.18
CA VAL A 381 30.03 -10.25 5.41
C VAL A 381 30.75 -9.01 5.96
N ARG A 382 32.08 -9.01 6.01
CA ARG A 382 32.87 -7.83 6.42
C ARG A 382 32.58 -6.61 5.54
N LYS A 383 32.58 -6.77 4.21
CA LYS A 383 32.29 -5.68 3.27
C LYS A 383 30.87 -5.16 3.45
N PHE A 384 29.90 -6.05 3.66
CA PHE A 384 28.52 -5.69 3.93
C PHE A 384 28.41 -4.84 5.21
N TRP A 385 29.03 -5.26 6.32
CA TRP A 385 29.06 -4.48 7.56
C TRP A 385 29.70 -3.10 7.40
N LYS A 386 30.87 -3.02 6.74
CA LYS A 386 31.53 -1.73 6.50
C LYS A 386 30.72 -0.80 5.61
N ARG A 387 29.92 -1.35 4.67
CA ARG A 387 29.00 -0.56 3.86
C ARG A 387 27.80 -0.06 4.66
N LEU A 388 27.26 -0.92 5.52
CA LEU A 388 26.08 -0.62 6.31
C LEU A 388 26.39 0.36 7.46
N PHE A 389 27.56 0.21 8.07
CA PHE A 389 28.09 1.06 9.12
C PHE A 389 29.40 1.69 8.63
N PRO A 390 29.38 2.78 7.86
CA PRO A 390 30.60 3.33 7.27
C PRO A 390 31.53 3.99 8.31
N THR A 391 31.01 4.39 9.48
CA THR A 391 31.78 5.09 10.52
C THR A 391 31.82 4.33 11.84
N GLN A 392 32.81 4.63 12.69
CA GLN A 392 32.88 4.08 14.05
C GLN A 392 31.68 4.47 14.92
N ARG A 393 31.05 5.63 14.63
CA ARG A 393 29.85 6.09 15.36
C ARG A 393 28.60 5.32 14.96
N SER A 394 28.54 4.85 13.71
CA SER A 394 27.45 4.00 13.22
C SER A 394 27.59 2.53 13.63
N LEU A 395 28.81 2.06 13.91
CA LEU A 395 29.10 0.67 14.23
C LEU A 395 28.43 0.27 15.56
N PRO A 396 27.59 -0.79 15.58
CA PRO A 396 27.05 -1.32 16.83
C PRO A 396 28.15 -1.82 17.76
N GLN A 397 27.88 -1.79 19.07
CA GLN A 397 28.82 -2.30 20.07
C GLN A 397 28.90 -3.84 20.08
N VAL A 398 27.88 -4.50 19.52
CA VAL A 398 27.76 -5.96 19.46
C VAL A 398 27.20 -6.37 18.10
N LEU A 399 27.92 -7.23 17.39
CA LEU A 399 27.50 -7.85 16.14
C LEU A 399 27.52 -9.37 16.29
N TRP A 400 26.33 -9.98 16.29
CA TRP A 400 26.17 -11.43 16.32
C TRP A 400 26.22 -11.98 14.90
N HIS A 401 26.98 -13.04 14.68
CA HIS A 401 26.99 -13.82 13.44
C HIS A 401 27.49 -15.22 13.71
N ASP A 402 26.92 -16.19 13.02
CA ASP A 402 27.26 -17.60 13.14
C ASP A 402 28.71 -17.92 12.89
N ASN A 403 29.26 -17.26 11.89
CA ASN A 403 30.61 -17.52 11.45
C ASN A 403 31.59 -16.47 11.97
N ASN A 404 31.25 -15.80 13.08
CA ASN A 404 32.11 -14.81 13.71
C ASN A 404 33.50 -15.38 14.03
N CYS A 405 33.60 -16.68 14.34
CA CYS A 405 34.89 -17.33 14.59
C CYS A 405 35.83 -17.25 13.37
N ARG A 406 35.33 -17.42 12.15
CA ARG A 406 36.13 -17.21 10.92
C ARG A 406 36.35 -15.74 10.59
N ILE A 407 35.37 -14.88 10.86
CA ILE A 407 35.51 -13.45 10.63
C ILE A 407 36.60 -12.86 11.54
N VAL A 408 36.58 -13.16 12.85
CA VAL A 408 37.58 -12.70 13.82
C VAL A 408 38.99 -13.20 13.47
N ALA A 409 39.12 -14.46 13.07
CA ALA A 409 40.41 -15.01 12.62
C ALA A 409 40.94 -14.23 11.39
N MET A 410 40.08 -13.95 10.41
CA MET A 410 40.41 -13.15 9.24
C MET A 410 40.81 -11.72 9.61
N LEU A 411 40.02 -11.03 10.45
CA LEU A 411 40.29 -9.65 10.86
C LEU A 411 41.66 -9.50 11.54
N ARG A 412 42.04 -10.48 12.37
CA ARG A 412 43.37 -10.50 13.00
C ARG A 412 44.51 -10.74 12.03
N SER A 413 44.32 -11.66 11.08
CA SER A 413 45.35 -11.92 10.06
C SER A 413 45.63 -10.71 9.16
N GLN A 414 44.66 -9.79 9.06
CA GLN A 414 44.71 -8.62 8.17
C GLN A 414 44.93 -7.30 8.94
N ASP A 415 45.10 -7.35 10.25
CA ASP A 415 45.26 -6.17 11.13
C ASP A 415 44.16 -5.09 10.92
N ASP A 416 42.91 -5.55 10.76
CA ASP A 416 41.76 -4.68 10.47
C ASP A 416 41.14 -4.13 11.75
N ASP A 417 41.59 -2.93 12.13
CA ASP A 417 41.24 -2.26 13.39
C ASP A 417 39.82 -1.68 13.47
N TYR A 418 39.05 -1.73 12.37
CA TYR A 418 37.72 -1.12 12.29
C TYR A 418 36.75 -1.68 13.34
N PHE A 419 36.83 -2.99 13.64
CA PHE A 419 35.93 -3.65 14.60
C PHE A 419 36.48 -3.69 16.05
N LYS A 420 37.58 -3.00 16.37
CA LYS A 420 38.26 -3.14 17.68
C LYS A 420 37.39 -2.82 18.90
N ASN A 421 36.40 -1.95 18.73
CA ASN A 421 35.46 -1.55 19.78
C ASN A 421 34.09 -2.26 19.67
N CYS A 422 34.02 -3.34 18.91
CA CYS A 422 32.81 -4.13 18.70
C CYS A 422 33.01 -5.57 19.21
N ALA A 423 32.08 -6.03 20.05
CA ALA A 423 32.01 -7.44 20.41
C ALA A 423 31.48 -8.26 19.22
N LEU A 424 32.14 -9.38 18.92
CA LEU A 424 31.78 -10.29 17.82
C LEU A 424 31.45 -11.70 18.35
N PRO A 425 30.39 -11.85 19.19
CA PRO A 425 29.98 -13.16 19.67
C PRO A 425 29.32 -14.01 18.57
N VAL A 426 29.48 -15.33 18.65
CA VAL A 426 28.62 -16.26 17.91
C VAL A 426 27.26 -16.33 18.59
N ASP A 427 26.20 -16.54 17.81
CA ASP A 427 24.84 -16.72 18.34
C ASP A 427 24.80 -17.83 19.41
N VAL A 428 23.97 -17.62 20.45
CA VAL A 428 23.92 -18.51 21.62
C VAL A 428 23.46 -19.92 21.26
N PHE A 429 22.53 -20.06 20.31
CA PHE A 429 22.08 -21.37 19.83
C PHE A 429 23.17 -22.02 18.98
N HIS A 430 23.79 -21.27 18.06
CA HIS A 430 24.91 -21.79 17.27
C HIS A 430 26.09 -22.23 18.15
N PHE A 431 26.42 -21.45 19.18
CA PHE A 431 27.44 -21.77 20.19
C PHE A 431 27.16 -23.07 20.92
N LYS A 432 25.89 -23.31 21.33
CA LYS A 432 25.49 -24.53 22.06
C LYS A 432 25.36 -25.77 21.17
N CYS A 433 24.90 -25.62 19.93
CA CYS A 433 24.44 -26.75 19.12
C CYS A 433 25.38 -27.12 17.95
N LYS A 434 26.30 -26.23 17.55
CA LYS A 434 27.10 -26.42 16.32
C LYS A 434 28.62 -26.31 16.50
N HIS A 435 29.12 -25.90 17.66
CA HIS A 435 30.57 -25.92 17.94
C HIS A 435 31.01 -27.20 18.63
N LYS A 436 32.18 -27.72 18.22
CA LYS A 436 32.90 -28.75 18.96
C LYS A 436 33.63 -28.06 20.12
N GLU A 437 33.69 -28.70 21.30
CA GLU A 437 34.44 -28.20 22.46
C GLU A 437 35.93 -27.93 22.16
N SER A 438 36.46 -28.52 21.08
CA SER A 438 37.85 -28.34 20.63
C SER A 438 38.13 -27.07 19.81
N ASP A 439 37.14 -26.24 19.51
CA ASP A 439 37.33 -24.97 18.78
C ASP A 439 37.77 -23.83 19.73
N ILE A 440 39.04 -23.90 20.15
CA ILE A 440 39.65 -23.03 21.18
C ILE A 440 39.56 -21.54 20.79
N GLU A 441 39.77 -21.21 19.52
CA GLU A 441 39.71 -19.82 19.03
C GLU A 441 38.28 -19.26 19.15
N CYS A 442 37.28 -20.06 18.83
CA CYS A 442 35.88 -19.67 18.94
C CYS A 442 35.45 -19.48 20.39
N GLY A 443 35.79 -20.42 21.28
CA GLY A 443 35.56 -20.30 22.72
C GLY A 443 36.32 -19.12 23.36
N ARG A 444 37.49 -18.77 22.82
CA ARG A 444 38.31 -17.67 23.33
C ARG A 444 37.80 -16.31 22.90
N TYR A 445 37.31 -16.13 21.68
CA TYR A 445 37.06 -14.78 21.15
C TYR A 445 35.61 -14.48 20.81
N CYS A 446 34.80 -15.50 20.55
CA CYS A 446 33.41 -15.32 20.14
C CYS A 446 32.41 -15.95 21.11
N ASN A 447 32.86 -16.42 22.28
CA ASN A 447 31.97 -16.97 23.29
C ASN A 447 31.08 -15.86 23.90
N PRO A 448 29.75 -15.91 23.72
CA PRO A 448 28.84 -14.87 24.21
C PRO A 448 28.81 -14.77 25.74
N TYR A 449 29.10 -15.86 26.46
CA TYR A 449 29.13 -15.88 27.92
C TYR A 449 30.29 -15.07 28.52
N ARG A 450 31.32 -14.72 27.73
CA ARG A 450 32.42 -13.85 28.18
C ARG A 450 31.99 -12.40 28.39
N TYR A 451 30.92 -11.97 27.72
CA TYR A 451 30.44 -10.60 27.79
C TYR A 451 29.34 -10.51 28.86
N THR A 452 29.74 -10.33 30.12
CA THR A 452 28.80 -10.21 31.26
C THR A 452 27.80 -9.08 31.07
N GLN A 453 28.14 -8.04 30.30
CA GLN A 453 27.25 -6.94 29.96
C GLN A 453 26.06 -7.37 29.10
N LEU A 454 26.14 -8.49 28.37
CA LEU A 454 25.04 -9.03 27.56
C LEU A 454 23.99 -9.77 28.40
N ARG A 455 24.24 -9.97 29.70
CA ARG A 455 23.36 -10.68 30.62
C ARG A 455 22.82 -9.76 31.71
N THR A 456 21.59 -10.03 32.13
CA THR A 456 20.96 -9.41 33.30
C THR A 456 21.59 -9.96 34.58
N LYS A 457 21.31 -9.34 35.73
CA LYS A 457 21.82 -9.84 37.03
C LYS A 457 21.20 -11.19 37.38
N GLU A 458 20.00 -11.42 36.86
CA GLU A 458 19.18 -12.62 37.01
C GLU A 458 19.60 -13.74 36.03
N GLY A 459 20.58 -13.47 35.16
CA GLY A 459 21.19 -14.46 34.27
C GLY A 459 20.52 -14.62 32.90
N SER A 460 19.45 -13.86 32.60
CA SER A 460 18.81 -13.82 31.29
C SER A 460 19.59 -12.96 30.28
N TRP A 461 19.39 -13.20 28.98
CA TRP A 461 20.01 -12.39 27.93
C TRP A 461 19.31 -11.04 27.80
N ARG A 462 20.09 -9.95 27.65
CA ARG A 462 19.56 -8.60 27.42
C ARG A 462 19.08 -8.37 25.99
N PHE A 463 19.63 -9.12 25.04
CA PHE A 463 19.33 -9.00 23.62
C PHE A 463 18.83 -10.33 23.09
N ASN A 464 17.85 -10.28 22.19
CA ASN A 464 17.40 -11.44 21.44
C ASN A 464 18.43 -11.76 20.35
N SER A 465 19.28 -12.76 20.57
CA SER A 465 20.26 -13.19 19.58
C SER A 465 19.61 -13.98 18.42
N SER A 466 18.40 -14.52 18.61
CA SER A 466 17.62 -15.21 17.58
C SER A 466 16.76 -14.27 16.70
N ALA A 467 16.91 -12.95 16.84
CA ALA A 467 16.12 -11.97 16.08
C ALA A 467 16.32 -12.10 14.56
N ALA A 468 17.53 -12.39 14.11
CA ALA A 468 17.81 -12.63 12.69
C ALA A 468 17.16 -13.92 12.20
N GLU A 469 17.20 -15.00 12.98
CA GLU A 469 16.58 -16.29 12.61
C GLU A 469 15.07 -16.17 12.44
N GLN A 470 14.37 -15.54 13.40
CA GLN A 470 12.93 -15.28 13.31
C GLN A 470 12.58 -14.41 12.10
N THR A 471 13.42 -13.42 11.81
CA THR A 471 13.24 -12.54 10.65
C THR A 471 13.49 -13.27 9.33
N ASN A 472 14.49 -14.16 9.29
CA ASN A 472 14.78 -14.99 8.13
C ASN A 472 13.67 -16.00 7.86
N ALA A 473 13.03 -16.56 8.89
CA ALA A 473 11.84 -17.40 8.71
C ALA A 473 10.72 -16.62 8.00
N TRP A 474 10.48 -15.36 8.41
CA TRP A 474 9.54 -14.50 7.71
C TRP A 474 10.00 -14.16 6.29
N PHE A 475 11.27 -13.83 6.10
CA PHE A 475 11.79 -13.43 4.79
C PHE A 475 11.80 -14.60 3.78
N GLY A 476 12.00 -15.82 4.27
CA GLY A 476 12.03 -17.03 3.46
C GLY A 476 10.72 -17.33 2.72
N GLY A 477 9.57 -16.91 3.27
CA GLY A 477 8.28 -17.09 2.60
C GLY A 477 8.14 -16.34 1.27
N PHE A 478 9.01 -15.35 1.00
CA PHE A 478 9.02 -14.66 -0.30
C PHE A 478 9.76 -15.42 -1.39
N GLN A 479 10.51 -16.48 -1.06
CA GLN A 479 11.41 -17.14 -2.01
C GLN A 479 10.69 -17.59 -3.30
N ALA A 480 9.51 -18.22 -3.17
CA ALA A 480 8.72 -18.67 -4.31
C ALA A 480 8.20 -17.48 -5.15
N ILE A 481 7.85 -16.37 -4.50
CA ILE A 481 7.32 -15.16 -5.16
C ILE A 481 8.40 -14.49 -6.02
N VAL A 482 9.62 -14.37 -5.49
CA VAL A 482 10.69 -13.57 -6.11
C VAL A 482 11.53 -14.34 -7.14
N GLN A 483 11.34 -15.65 -7.25
CA GLN A 483 12.21 -16.53 -8.04
C GLN A 483 12.26 -16.13 -9.54
N GLU A 484 11.12 -15.73 -10.11
CA GLU A 484 10.99 -15.39 -11.53
C GLU A 484 10.94 -13.87 -11.79
N MET A 485 11.21 -13.05 -10.77
CA MET A 485 11.24 -11.59 -10.92
C MET A 485 12.49 -11.12 -11.68
N SER A 486 12.37 -9.98 -12.37
CA SER A 486 13.55 -9.24 -12.84
C SER A 486 14.34 -8.69 -11.65
N ALA A 487 15.59 -8.30 -11.87
CA ALA A 487 16.46 -7.81 -10.79
C ALA A 487 15.88 -6.56 -10.12
N GLU A 488 15.32 -5.64 -10.91
CA GLU A 488 14.74 -4.39 -10.44
C GLU A 488 13.52 -4.65 -9.53
N ARG A 489 12.65 -5.58 -9.93
CA ARG A 489 11.49 -5.97 -9.13
C ARG A 489 11.86 -6.74 -7.90
N TYR A 490 12.81 -7.65 -8.04
CA TYR A 490 13.33 -8.42 -6.92
C TYR A 490 13.76 -7.47 -5.80
N ASP A 491 14.55 -6.45 -6.14
CA ASP A 491 15.02 -5.46 -5.20
C ASP A 491 13.89 -4.60 -4.64
N PHE A 492 13.06 -4.01 -5.51
CA PHE A 492 11.95 -3.16 -5.11
C PHE A 492 10.95 -3.91 -4.20
N PHE A 493 10.56 -5.12 -4.58
CA PHE A 493 9.61 -5.94 -3.84
C PHE A 493 10.13 -6.24 -2.44
N LEU A 494 11.35 -6.75 -2.32
CA LEU A 494 11.92 -7.11 -1.03
C LEU A 494 12.13 -5.88 -0.14
N ASP A 495 12.59 -4.75 -0.70
CA ASP A 495 12.74 -3.50 0.04
C ASP A 495 11.39 -2.98 0.55
N GLU A 496 10.33 -3.06 -0.26
CA GLU A 496 8.99 -2.65 0.13
C GLU A 496 8.41 -3.56 1.23
N MET A 497 8.59 -4.89 1.12
CA MET A 497 8.18 -5.84 2.16
C MET A 497 8.91 -5.57 3.48
N ILE A 498 10.23 -5.36 3.41
CA ILE A 498 11.07 -5.01 4.57
C ILE A 498 10.59 -3.70 5.20
N ARG A 499 10.36 -2.66 4.39
CA ARG A 499 9.90 -1.34 4.85
C ARG A 499 8.58 -1.46 5.60
N ARG A 500 7.59 -2.14 5.01
CA ARG A 500 6.27 -2.35 5.63
C ARG A 500 6.35 -3.14 6.93
N ARG A 501 7.12 -4.24 6.97
CA ARG A 501 7.36 -4.99 8.20
C ARG A 501 8.02 -4.13 9.28
N ASN A 502 9.06 -3.38 8.91
CA ASN A 502 9.77 -2.51 9.84
C ASN A 502 8.86 -1.44 10.43
N MET A 503 7.97 -0.84 9.63
CA MET A 503 6.95 0.10 10.13
C MET A 503 6.06 -0.55 11.20
N ALA A 504 5.54 -1.75 10.93
CA ALA A 504 4.72 -2.49 11.90
C ALA A 504 5.50 -2.86 13.18
N MET A 505 6.76 -3.29 13.05
CA MET A 505 7.62 -3.64 14.18
C MET A 505 7.94 -2.43 15.08
N VAL A 506 8.24 -1.28 14.47
CA VAL A 506 8.50 -0.03 15.19
C VAL A 506 7.25 0.42 15.93
N GLU A 507 6.09 0.35 15.29
CA GLU A 507 4.81 0.72 15.90
C GLU A 507 4.46 -0.19 17.08
N LEU A 508 4.57 -1.51 16.90
CA LEU A 508 4.37 -2.48 17.98
C LEU A 508 5.33 -2.24 19.16
N SER A 509 6.57 -1.85 18.88
CA SER A 509 7.57 -1.53 19.90
C SER A 509 7.17 -0.28 20.70
N ARG A 510 6.67 0.76 20.03
CA ARG A 510 6.16 1.98 20.69
C ARG A 510 4.94 1.68 21.56
N GLN A 511 4.01 0.86 21.08
CA GLN A 511 2.83 0.44 21.84
C GLN A 511 3.20 -0.34 23.11
N ARG A 512 4.33 -1.05 23.10
CA ARG A 512 4.91 -1.73 24.27
C ARG A 512 5.70 -0.80 25.21
N GLY A 513 5.72 0.51 24.93
CA GLY A 513 6.43 1.51 25.72
C GLY A 513 7.95 1.56 25.48
N HIS A 514 8.44 0.93 24.41
CA HIS A 514 9.86 1.03 24.04
C HIS A 514 10.12 2.28 23.19
N ASN A 515 11.39 2.68 23.12
CA ASN A 515 11.87 3.81 22.32
C ASN A 515 12.77 3.33 21.18
N PRO A 516 12.22 2.95 20.02
CA PRO A 516 13.02 2.58 18.84
C PRO A 516 13.98 3.71 18.47
N HIS A 517 15.27 3.37 18.39
CA HIS A 517 16.32 4.32 18.00
C HIS A 517 16.58 4.22 16.50
N SER A 518 16.62 5.38 15.83
CA SER A 518 17.10 5.49 14.44
C SER A 518 18.50 6.08 14.46
N ILE A 519 19.43 5.43 13.74
CA ILE A 519 20.80 5.92 13.61
C ILE A 519 20.75 7.25 12.85
N PRO A 520 21.21 8.37 13.44
CA PRO A 520 21.15 9.66 12.79
C PRO A 520 22.03 9.66 11.54
N ARG A 521 21.59 10.32 10.47
CA ARG A 521 22.35 10.41 9.21
C ARG A 521 23.75 10.96 9.40
N SER A 522 23.96 11.87 10.35
CA SER A 522 25.28 12.42 10.71
C SER A 522 26.23 11.40 11.35
N ALA A 523 25.74 10.25 11.80
CA ALA A 523 26.58 9.13 12.23
C ALA A 523 26.94 8.21 11.05
N LEU A 524 26.23 8.29 9.92
CA LEU A 524 26.47 7.49 8.71
C LEU A 524 27.32 8.24 7.66
N LEU A 525 27.46 9.55 7.79
CA LEU A 525 28.32 10.41 6.97
C LEU A 525 29.60 10.74 7.74
#